data_AF-A0A2D8BCY4-F1
#
_entry.id   AF-A0A2D8BCY4-F1
#
_cell.length_a   1.000
_cell.length_b   1.000
_cell.length_c   1.000
_cell.angle_alpha   90.00
_cell.angle_beta   90.00
_cell.angle_gamma   90.00
#
_symmetry.space_group_name_H-M   'P 1'
#
loop_
_entity.id
_entity.type
_entity.pdbx_description
1 polymer ?
#
loop_
_entity_poly.entity_id
_entity_poly.type
_entity_poly.pdbx_seq_one_letter_code
_entity_poly.pdbx_strand_id
1 'polypeptide(L)' 'WPLLRLDGEPPMTRFLAEQLSTPHWYDISAAARDFGYVPRVSMDEGLQRLARWWTARG' A
#
# COMPACT_ATOMS: atom_id res chain seq x y z
N TRP A 1 11.38 4.32 19.35
CA TRP A 1 10.09 3.62 19.46
C TRP A 1 10.31 2.10 19.50
N PRO A 2 10.67 1.36 18.44
CA PRO A 2 11.07 -0.07 18.59
C PRO A 2 12.56 -0.28 18.96
N LEU A 3 13.51 0.49 18.40
CA LEU A 3 14.93 0.45 18.81
C LEU A 3 15.21 1.13 20.17
N LEU A 4 14.38 2.12 20.51
CA LEU A 4 14.48 2.89 21.75
C LEU A 4 13.54 2.37 22.85
N ARG A 5 12.77 1.29 22.59
CA ARG A 5 11.73 0.74 23.50
C ARG A 5 10.90 1.83 24.21
N LEU A 6 10.39 2.80 23.44
CA LEU A 6 9.53 3.86 23.97
C LEU A 6 8.08 3.46 23.70
N ASP A 7 7.22 3.60 24.70
CA ASP A 7 5.78 3.30 24.62
C ASP A 7 5.02 4.49 24.02
N GLY A 8 4.37 4.29 22.88
CA GLY A 8 3.59 5.33 22.18
C GLY A 8 3.84 5.38 20.67
N GLU A 9 3.10 6.25 19.99
CA GLU A 9 3.31 6.49 18.56
C GLU A 9 4.55 7.37 18.33
N PRO A 10 5.34 7.06 17.28
CA PRO A 10 6.45 7.92 16.90
C PRO A 10 5.96 9.34 16.57
N PRO A 11 6.78 10.39 16.83
CA PRO A 11 6.41 11.76 16.54
C PRO A 11 5.94 11.92 15.11
N MET A 12 4.81 12.60 14.92
CA MET A 12 4.36 13.03 13.62
C MET A 12 5.41 13.98 13.02
N THR A 13 6.14 13.51 12.02
CA THR A 13 7.12 14.32 11.28
C THR A 13 6.50 14.83 9.99
N ARG A 14 7.05 15.91 9.42
CA ARG A 14 6.63 16.40 8.09
C ARG A 14 6.74 15.31 7.03
N PHE A 15 7.80 14.50 7.07
CA PHE A 15 7.96 13.36 6.18
C PHE A 15 6.86 12.30 6.36
N LEU A 16 6.52 11.93 7.60
CA LEU A 16 5.44 10.97 7.87
C LEU A 16 4.08 11.49 7.40
N ALA A 17 3.80 12.77 7.65
CA ALA A 17 2.59 13.42 7.16
C ALA A 17 2.52 13.40 5.62
N GLU A 18 3.64 13.68 4.93
CA GLU A 18 3.73 13.59 3.46
C GLU A 18 3.48 12.14 2.97
N GLN A 19 4.08 11.13 3.61
CA GLN A 19 3.90 9.72 3.21
C GLN A 19 2.47 9.21 3.40
N LEU A 20 1.78 9.68 4.43
CA LEU A 20 0.41 9.26 4.74
C LEU A 20 -0.66 10.05 3.97
N SER A 21 -0.35 11.26 3.51
CA SER A 21 -1.31 12.17 2.85
C SER A 21 -1.37 12.01 1.34
N THR A 22 -0.39 11.35 0.72
CA THR A 22 -0.39 11.13 -0.72
C THR A 22 -0.59 9.65 -1.08
N PRO A 23 -1.35 9.35 -2.15
CA PRO A 23 -1.41 8.01 -2.70
C PRO A 23 -0.05 7.65 -3.29
N HIS A 24 0.52 6.52 -2.84
CA HIS A 24 1.77 5.98 -3.36
C HIS A 24 1.46 4.70 -4.15
N TRP A 25 1.62 4.79 -5.47
CA TRP A 25 1.54 3.65 -6.38
C TRP A 25 2.88 3.47 -7.10
N TYR A 26 3.23 2.22 -7.36
CA TYR A 26 4.39 1.88 -8.18
C TYR A 26 3.98 1.87 -9.65
N ASP A 27 4.79 2.52 -10.50
CA ASP A 27 4.65 2.35 -11.95
C ASP A 27 5.30 1.02 -12.36
N ILE A 28 4.46 0.11 -12.85
CA ILE A 28 4.87 -1.21 -13.34
C ILE A 28 4.96 -1.28 -14.87
N SER A 29 4.94 -0.12 -15.56
CA SER A 29 5.02 -0.02 -17.02
C SER A 29 6.25 -0.73 -17.59
N ALA A 30 7.36 -0.74 -16.86
CA ALA A 30 8.57 -1.46 -17.24
C ALA A 30 8.32 -2.97 -17.35
N ALA A 31 7.59 -3.58 -16.41
CA ALA A 31 7.27 -5.00 -16.47
C ALA A 31 6.36 -5.34 -17.65
N ALA A 32 5.40 -4.46 -17.95
CA ALA A 32 4.53 -4.62 -19.11
C ALA A 32 5.31 -4.56 -20.43
N ARG A 33 6.22 -3.58 -20.56
CA ARG A 33 7.03 -3.36 -21.77
C ARG A 33 8.05 -4.47 -21.98
N ASP A 34 8.80 -4.82 -20.95
CA ASP A 34 10.00 -5.65 -21.09
C ASP A 34 9.69 -7.16 -21.02
N PHE A 35 8.60 -7.53 -20.34
CA PHE A 35 8.21 -8.94 -20.13
C PHE A 35 6.81 -9.28 -20.65
N GLY A 36 6.10 -8.34 -21.29
CA GLY A 36 4.71 -8.56 -21.70
C GLY A 36 3.78 -8.83 -20.52
N TYR A 37 4.12 -8.32 -19.33
CA TYR A 37 3.32 -8.56 -18.13
C TYR A 37 1.92 -7.96 -18.28
N VAL A 38 0.91 -8.81 -18.07
CA VAL A 38 -0.50 -8.42 -18.01
C VAL A 38 -1.04 -8.78 -16.63
N PRO A 39 -1.53 -7.82 -15.83
CA PRO A 39 -2.17 -8.11 -14.55
C PRO A 39 -3.34 -9.07 -14.76
N ARG A 40 -3.34 -10.19 -14.03
CA ARG A 40 -4.46 -11.16 -14.05
C ARG A 40 -5.70 -10.67 -13.33
N VAL A 41 -5.52 -9.69 -12.44
CA VAL A 41 -6.56 -9.06 -11.62
C VAL A 41 -6.33 -7.56 -11.73
N SER A 42 -7.38 -6.82 -12.07
CA SER A 42 -7.32 -5.36 -12.15
C SER A 42 -7.26 -4.75 -10.74
N MET A 43 -6.87 -3.48 -10.65
CA MET A 43 -6.87 -2.75 -9.37
C MET A 43 -8.28 -2.71 -8.75
N ASP A 44 -9.31 -2.41 -9.54
CA ASP A 44 -10.71 -2.40 -9.09
C ASP A 44 -11.15 -3.76 -8.54
N GLU A 45 -10.86 -4.83 -9.27
CA GLU A 45 -11.21 -6.18 -8.84
C GLU A 45 -10.44 -6.58 -7.57
N GLY A 46 -9.15 -6.24 -7.51
CA GLY A 46 -8.30 -6.47 -6.35
C GLY A 46 -8.85 -5.81 -5.09
N LEU A 47 -9.24 -4.53 -5.18
CA LEU A 47 -9.84 -3.79 -4.07
C LEU A 47 -11.17 -4.41 -3.62
N GLN A 48 -12.03 -4.81 -4.56
CA GLN A 48 -13.29 -5.48 -4.23
C GLN A 48 -13.07 -6.83 -3.52
N ARG A 49 -12.10 -7.64 -3.98
CA ARG A 49 -11.73 -8.90 -3.34
C ARG A 49 -11.19 -8.67 -1.92
N LEU A 50 -10.34 -7.66 -1.76
CA LEU A 50 -9.78 -7.27 -0.47
C LEU A 50 -10.88 -6.82 0.51
N ALA A 51 -11.80 -5.97 0.08
CA ALA A 51 -12.92 -5.51 0.90
C ALA A 51 -13.78 -6.68 1.38
N ARG A 52 -14.12 -7.62 0.48
CA ARG A 52 -14.88 -8.84 0.86
C ARG A 52 -14.12 -9.67 1.89
N TRP A 53 -12.82 -9.88 1.71
CA TRP A 53 -11.99 -10.63 2.65
C TRP A 53 -11.91 -9.95 4.03
N TRP A 54 -11.78 -8.62 4.06
CA TRP A 54 -11.72 -7.84 5.29
C TRP A 54 -13.03 -7.94 6.08
N THR A 55 -14.18 -7.73 5.41
CA THR A 55 -15.50 -7.84 6.04
C THR A 55 -15.82 -9.26 6.52
N ALA A 56 -15.33 -10.29 5.83
CA ALA A 56 -15.53 -11.67 6.25
C ALA A 56 -14.64 -12.11 7.44
N ARG A 57 -13.63 -11.31 7.81
CA ARG A 57 -12.71 -11.55 8.93
C ARG A 57 -12.98 -10.70 10.16
N GLY A 58 -13.77 -9.63 10.02
CA GLY A 58 -14.31 -8.87 11.15
C GLY A 58 -15.42 -9.63 11.84
#